data_AF-A0A3N1JG07-F1
#
_entry.id   AF-A0A3N1JG07-F1
#
_cell.length_a   1.000
_cell.length_b   1.000
_cell.length_c   1.000
_cell.angle_alpha   90.00
_cell.angle_beta   90.00
_cell.angle_gamma   90.00
#
_symmetry.space_group_name_H-M   'P 1'
#
loop_
_entity.id
_entity.type
_entity.pdbx_description
1 polymer ?
#
loop_
_entity_poly.entity_id
_entity_poly.type
_entity_poly.pdbx_seq_one_letter_code
_entity_poly.pdbx_strand_id
1 'polypeptide(L)'
;MSLTLAFDDVRFFGAAIFTDSNDPDGPWATVLVDHSDEEPWFRLTTTDPTGSDVSVAAMAETERLMRFILTEQPERIGRTRPNPPAS
;
A
#
# COMPACT_ATOMS: atom_id res chain seq x y z
N MET A 1 -3.80 -14.11 0.53
CA MET A 1 -3.65 -12.64 0.57
C MET A 1 -3.21 -12.17 -0.81
N SER A 2 -3.93 -11.22 -1.41
CA SER A 2 -3.67 -10.75 -2.77
C SER A 2 -3.60 -9.22 -2.79
N LEU A 3 -2.50 -8.65 -3.27
CA LEU A 3 -2.35 -7.20 -3.43
C LEU A 3 -2.69 -6.81 -4.88
N THR A 4 -3.62 -5.87 -5.05
CA THR A 4 -3.89 -5.26 -6.36
C THR A 4 -3.41 -3.82 -6.34
N LEU A 5 -2.57 -3.43 -7.30
CA LEU A 5 -2.11 -2.05 -7.45
C LEU A 5 -2.59 -1.52 -8.80
N ALA A 6 -3.30 -0.40 -8.78
CA ALA A 6 -3.68 0.34 -9.97
C ALA A 6 -2.83 1.61 -10.07
N PHE A 7 -2.51 2.00 -11.29
CA PHE A 7 -1.67 3.14 -11.59
C PHE A 7 -2.32 3.94 -12.70
N ASP A 8 -2.34 5.27 -12.55
CA ASP A 8 -2.53 6.19 -13.66
C ASP A 8 -1.28 7.06 -13.79
N ASP A 9 -0.94 7.48 -15.02
CA ASP A 9 0.31 8.17 -15.38
C ASP A 9 0.51 9.49 -14.61
N VAL A 10 -0.52 9.99 -13.93
CA VAL A 10 -0.55 11.28 -13.25
C VAL A 10 -0.63 11.15 -11.72
N ARG A 11 -1.18 10.03 -11.19
CA ARG A 11 -1.37 9.80 -9.74
C ARG A 11 -1.33 8.32 -9.41
N PHE A 12 -0.51 7.96 -8.42
CA PHE A 12 -0.58 6.63 -7.82
C PHE A 12 -1.83 6.55 -6.92
N PHE A 13 -2.71 5.60 -7.22
CA PHE A 13 -3.88 5.26 -6.41
C PHE A 13 -3.99 3.73 -6.32
N GLY A 14 -3.53 3.17 -5.20
CA GLY A 14 -3.52 1.72 -4.96
C GLY A 14 -4.61 1.28 -3.97
N ALA A 15 -5.01 0.01 -4.03
CA ALA A 15 -5.90 -0.58 -3.04
C ALA A 15 -5.42 -1.98 -2.64
N ALA A 16 -4.90 -2.13 -1.42
CA ALA A 16 -4.57 -3.43 -0.87
C ALA A 16 -5.81 -4.08 -0.26
N ILE A 17 -6.20 -5.25 -0.76
CA ILE A 17 -7.37 -6.00 -0.29
C ILE A 17 -6.89 -7.22 0.48
N PHE A 18 -7.30 -7.32 1.74
CA PHE A 18 -6.92 -8.39 2.63
C PHE A 18 -8.11 -9.34 2.79
N THR A 19 -7.96 -10.56 2.29
CA THR A 19 -8.91 -11.65 2.47
C THR A 19 -8.39 -12.60 3.56
N ASP A 20 -9.20 -12.90 4.57
CA ASP A 20 -8.92 -13.98 5.51
C ASP A 20 -9.18 -15.33 4.81
N SER A 21 -8.18 -16.22 4.80
CA SER A 21 -8.36 -17.56 4.24
C SER A 21 -9.26 -18.47 5.08
N ASN A 22 -9.44 -18.15 6.36
CA ASN A 22 -10.33 -18.88 7.26
C ASN A 22 -11.76 -18.33 7.26
N ASP A 23 -11.93 -17.09 6.79
CA ASP A 23 -13.23 -16.44 6.60
C ASP A 23 -13.27 -15.69 5.26
N PRO A 24 -13.34 -16.42 4.13
CA PRO A 24 -13.29 -15.82 2.79
C PRO A 24 -14.49 -14.91 2.47
N ASP A 25 -15.61 -15.11 3.17
CA ASP A 25 -16.84 -14.32 3.04
C ASP A 25 -16.92 -13.19 4.08
N GLY A 26 -15.94 -13.10 4.98
CA GLY A 26 -15.82 -12.04 5.98
C GLY A 26 -15.57 -10.66 5.38
N PRO A 27 -15.79 -9.58 6.14
CA PRO A 27 -15.56 -8.22 5.66
C PRO A 27 -14.09 -8.03 5.27
N TRP A 28 -13.87 -7.58 4.03
CA TRP A 28 -12.53 -7.31 3.52
C TRP A 28 -11.98 -6.02 4.10
N ALA A 29 -10.78 -6.07 4.68
CA ALA A 29 -10.04 -4.85 4.94
C ALA A 29 -9.47 -4.33 3.62
N THR A 30 -9.82 -3.10 3.26
CA THR A 30 -9.25 -2.40 2.12
C THR A 30 -8.39 -1.24 2.62
N VAL A 31 -7.12 -1.22 2.21
CA VAL A 31 -6.21 -0.10 2.47
C VAL A 31 -6.01 0.65 1.17
N LEU A 32 -6.54 1.87 1.13
CA LEU A 32 -6.31 2.83 0.06
C LEU A 32 -4.91 3.42 0.23
N VAL A 33 -4.20 3.55 -0.88
CA VAL A 33 -2.86 4.11 -0.94
C VAL A 33 -2.87 5.28 -1.90
N ASP A 34 -2.81 6.48 -1.34
CA ASP A 34 -2.70 7.72 -2.10
C ASP A 34 -1.24 8.10 -2.27
N HIS A 35 -0.88 8.64 -3.43
CA HIS A 35 0.41 9.31 -3.62
C HIS A 35 0.56 10.56 -2.76
N SER A 36 1.79 10.83 -2.32
CA SER A 36 2.18 12.10 -1.69
C SER A 36 3.45 12.63 -2.34
N ASP A 37 3.53 13.95 -2.53
CA ASP A 37 4.74 14.61 -3.03
C ASP A 37 5.84 14.69 -1.95
N GLU A 38 5.44 14.65 -0.69
CA GLU A 38 6.34 14.67 0.48
C GLU A 38 6.48 13.27 1.11
N GLU A 39 7.62 13.01 1.75
CA GLU A 39 7.85 11.82 2.57
C GLU A 39 6.68 11.59 3.55
N PRO A 40 6.14 10.35 3.65
CA PRO A 40 6.68 9.08 3.14
C PRO A 40 6.28 8.74 1.68
N TRP A 41 5.89 9.73 0.87
CA TRP A 41 5.50 9.64 -0.55
C TRP A 41 4.23 8.86 -0.86
N PHE A 42 3.57 8.34 0.17
CA PHE A 42 2.24 7.79 0.10
C PHE A 42 1.49 8.04 1.41
N ARG A 43 0.17 7.96 1.37
CA ARG A 43 -0.71 8.00 2.53
C ARG A 43 -1.60 6.78 2.51
N LEU A 44 -1.78 6.16 3.68
CA LEU A 44 -2.59 4.97 3.85
C LEU A 44 -3.90 5.34 4.54
N THR A 45 -5.01 4.94 3.96
CA THR A 45 -6.34 5.09 4.56
C THR A 45 -7.05 3.75 4.54
N THR A 46 -7.54 3.28 5.69
CA THR A 46 -8.35 2.07 5.71
C THR A 46 -9.81 2.41 5.49
N THR A 47 -10.48 1.60 4.70
CA THR A 47 -11.94 1.53 4.67
C THR A 47 -12.31 0.16 5.21
N ASP A 48 -12.49 0.08 6.53
CA ASP A 48 -13.08 -1.07 7.19
C ASP A 48 -14.41 -0.62 7.81
N PRO A 49 -15.56 -1.09 7.31
CA PRO A 49 -16.86 -0.73 7.86
C PRO A 49 -17.10 -1.30 9.28
N THR A 50 -16.25 -2.22 9.76
CA THR A 50 -16.44 -2.95 11.02
C THR A 50 -15.43 -2.59 12.11
N GLY A 51 -14.35 -1.87 11.79
CA GLY A 51 -13.34 -1.42 12.76
C GLY A 51 -12.53 -2.55 13.42
N SER A 52 -12.36 -3.67 12.71
CA SER A 52 -11.68 -4.87 13.18
C SER A 52 -10.16 -4.67 13.35
N ASP A 53 -9.54 -5.44 14.25
CA ASP A 53 -8.07 -5.52 14.44
C ASP A 53 -7.33 -5.84 13.13
N VAL A 54 -8.02 -6.45 12.16
CA VAL A 54 -7.52 -6.71 10.80
C VAL A 54 -7.06 -5.42 10.11
N SER A 55 -7.71 -4.27 10.36
CA SER A 55 -7.32 -2.99 9.78
C SER A 55 -5.92 -2.54 10.18
N VAL A 56 -5.52 -2.76 11.44
CA VAL A 56 -4.20 -2.37 11.93
C VAL A 56 -3.11 -3.23 11.29
N ALA A 57 -3.32 -4.55 11.23
CA ALA A 57 -2.40 -5.47 10.56
C ALA A 57 -2.31 -5.17 9.05
N ALA A 58 -3.44 -4.86 8.42
CA ALA A 58 -3.51 -4.50 7.00
C ALA A 58 -2.76 -3.21 6.70
N MET A 59 -2.88 -2.19 7.55
CA MET A 59 -2.08 -0.95 7.43
C MET A 59 -0.59 -1.23 7.52
N ALA A 60 -0.16 -1.95 8.54
CA ALA A 60 1.26 -2.22 8.78
C ALA A 60 1.89 -3.00 7.62
N GLU A 61 1.18 -4.01 7.10
CA GLU A 61 1.67 -4.81 5.97
C GLU A 61 1.66 -4.00 4.66
N THR A 62 0.63 -3.19 4.42
CA THR A 62 0.60 -2.28 3.26
C THR A 62 1.77 -1.28 3.30
N GLU A 63 2.06 -0.73 4.48
CA GLU A 63 3.18 0.20 4.69
C GLU A 63 4.52 -0.46 4.41
N ARG A 64 4.70 -1.71 4.85
CA ARG A 64 5.90 -2.53 4.59
C ARG A 64 6.09 -2.79 3.09
N LEU A 65 5.02 -3.17 2.40
CA LEU A 65 5.03 -3.38 0.95
C LEU A 65 5.37 -2.11 0.17
N MET A 66 4.76 -0.98 0.54
CA MET A 66 5.03 0.31 -0.12
C MET A 66 6.47 0.77 0.08
N ARG A 67 7.02 0.62 1.29
CA ARG A 67 8.46 0.89 1.53
C ARG A 67 9.36 -0.01 0.70
N PHE A 68 9.03 -1.30 0.58
CA PHE A 68 9.80 -2.22 -0.26
C PHE A 68 9.77 -1.79 -1.73
N ILE A 69 8.59 -1.45 -2.27
CA ILE A 69 8.44 -0.99 -3.66
C ILE A 69 9.23 0.29 -3.90
N LEU A 70 9.13 1.28 -3.00
CA LEU A 70 9.88 2.53 -3.11
C LEU A 70 11.40 2.33 -3.08
N THR A 71 11.87 1.33 -2.35
CA THR A 71 13.31 1.07 -2.20
C THR A 71 13.87 0.27 -3.38
N GLU A 72 13.16 -0.80 -3.77
CA GLU A 72 13.68 -1.79 -4.72
C GLU A 72 13.21 -1.55 -6.15
N GLN A 73 11.99 -1.03 -6.34
CA GLN A 73 11.35 -0.87 -7.65
C GLN A 73 10.56 0.46 -7.79
N PRO A 74 11.14 1.63 -7.44
CA PRO A 74 10.43 2.91 -7.47
C PRO A 74 9.94 3.29 -8.88
N GLU A 75 10.59 2.80 -9.92
CA GLU A 75 10.18 3.02 -11.31
C GLU A 75 8.79 2.44 -11.63
N ARG A 76 8.37 1.40 -10.90
CA ARG A 76 7.01 0.83 -11.06
C ARG A 76 5.90 1.77 -10.63
N ILE A 77 6.25 2.80 -9.86
CA ILE A 77 5.30 3.80 -9.37
C ILE A 77 5.61 5.19 -9.94
N GLY A 78 6.37 5.27 -11.04
CA GLY A 78 6.74 6.52 -11.70
C GLY A 78 7.78 7.34 -10.92
N ARG A 79 8.56 6.72 -10.02
CA ARG A 79 9.60 7.38 -9.24
C ARG A 79 11.00 6.94 -9.67
N THR A 80 11.98 7.81 -9.51
CA THR A 80 13.39 7.47 -9.73
C THR A 80 13.98 6.82 -8.50
N ARG A 81 14.88 5.84 -8.70
CA ARG A 81 15.59 5.19 -7.60
C ARG A 81 16.37 6.21 -6.76
N PRO A 82 16.27 6.19 -5.42
CA PRO A 82 17.16 6.97 -4.58
C PRO A 82 18.61 6.60 -4.91
N ASN A 83 19.47 7.61 -5.08
CA ASN A 83 20.90 7.33 -5.23
C ASN A 83 21.40 6.65 -3.95
N PRO A 84 22.27 5.63 -4.05
CA PRO A 84 22.92 5.07 -2.87
C PRO A 84 23.61 6.20 -2.09
N PRO A 85 23.63 6.16 -0.73
CA PRO A 85 24.42 7.10 0.03
C PRO A 85 25.88 7.02 -0.44
N ALA A 86 26.50 8.18 -0.63
CA ALA A 86 27.91 8.26 -0.97
C ALA A 86 28.72 7.52 0.11
N SER A 87 29.58 6.61 -0.33
CA SER A 87 30.46 5.80 0.53
C SER A 87 31.48 6.65 1.28
#